data_AF-A0A3M0WM33-F1
#
_entry.id   AF-A0A3M0WM33-F1
#
_cell.length_a   1.000
_cell.length_b   1.000
_cell.length_c   1.000
_cell.angle_alpha   90.00
_cell.angle_beta   90.00
_cell.angle_gamma   90.00
#
_symmetry.space_group_name_H-M   'P 1'
#
loop_
_entity.id
_entity.type
_entity.pdbx_description
1 polymer ?
#
loop_
_entity_poly.entity_id
_entity_poly.type
_entity_poly.pdbx_seq_one_letter_code
_entity_poly.pdbx_strand_id
1 'polypeptide(L)'
;ENFFEEKFFDELVRNFVIVKNSQLAGSDVLKMIDIKLKNLTGQIHDSLNLEAKEKETYTLKLFIASLGLTNQIIEEEKFDKQLKYRDIPNSIVISEKNKYHENSFILVLFKLLELLRNNYAGNEEKLELDKVTVQILNKLGRGERGVFYDSHLLKIMLNISFPLEEISDSETSSEFKSGLRNEIKKKFATLLENEHVAEYINVNKHNSIVYYSKENFEELLDWLFTFSIVKDVCRALEGQQNNDAGDFFIYPEEREIIVSKLKFRFGFIEELKSLSANCGYQFNKLKSILLQPEVTKGKSEK
;
A
#
# COMPACT_ATOMS: atom_id res chain seq x y z
N GLU A 1 23.51 -5.78 -19.10
CA GLU A 1 22.89 -4.52 -18.66
C GLU A 1 22.00 -4.80 -17.45
N ASN A 2 22.09 -3.96 -16.43
CA ASN A 2 21.56 -4.27 -15.09
C ASN A 2 20.08 -3.87 -15.05
N PHE A 3 19.18 -4.84 -14.94
CA PHE A 3 17.73 -4.60 -14.94
C PHE A 3 17.24 -3.58 -13.88
N PHE A 4 18.00 -3.47 -12.80
CA PHE A 4 17.78 -2.52 -11.71
C PHE A 4 18.51 -1.19 -11.95
N GLU A 5 18.52 -0.71 -13.18
CA GLU A 5 18.99 0.63 -13.50
C GLU A 5 17.92 1.64 -13.07
N GLU A 6 18.33 2.60 -12.25
CA GLU A 6 17.53 3.71 -11.73
C GLU A 6 16.66 4.34 -12.83
N LYS A 7 17.22 4.49 -14.04
CA LYS A 7 16.55 5.02 -15.23
C LYS A 7 15.27 4.27 -15.62
N PHE A 8 15.21 2.94 -15.46
CA PHE A 8 13.99 2.19 -15.75
C PHE A 8 12.89 2.50 -14.75
N PHE A 9 13.23 2.47 -13.46
CA PHE A 9 12.29 2.84 -12.42
C PHE A 9 11.81 4.28 -12.64
N ASP A 10 12.73 5.21 -12.94
CA ASP A 10 12.44 6.61 -13.20
C ASP A 10 11.45 6.77 -14.36
N GLU A 11 11.67 6.02 -15.45
CA GLU A 11 10.75 5.95 -16.59
C GLU A 11 9.38 5.38 -16.20
N LEU A 12 9.31 4.36 -15.33
CA LEU A 12 8.04 3.83 -14.83
C LEU A 12 7.28 4.88 -14.02
N VAL A 13 7.94 5.49 -13.03
CA VAL A 13 7.28 6.45 -12.14
C VAL A 13 6.87 7.72 -12.89
N ARG A 14 7.74 8.23 -13.77
CA ARG A 14 7.41 9.43 -14.56
C ARG A 14 6.26 9.20 -15.53
N ASN A 15 6.17 8.04 -16.16
CA ASN A 15 5.16 7.81 -17.19
C ASN A 15 3.80 7.34 -16.64
N PHE A 16 3.77 6.67 -15.48
CA PHE A 16 2.53 6.07 -14.98
C PHE A 16 2.00 6.69 -13.70
N VAL A 17 2.87 7.36 -12.95
CA VAL A 17 2.47 7.99 -11.70
C VAL A 17 2.23 9.48 -12.04
N ILE A 18 3.22 10.23 -12.53
CA ILE A 18 3.07 11.67 -12.89
C ILE A 18 2.00 11.99 -13.92
N VAL A 19 1.81 11.15 -14.93
CA VAL A 19 0.93 11.49 -16.04
C VAL A 19 -0.53 11.37 -15.57
N LYS A 20 -1.07 12.50 -15.10
CA LYS A 20 -2.47 12.73 -14.72
C LYS A 20 -3.46 12.68 -15.89
N ASN A 21 -3.27 11.79 -16.85
CA ASN A 21 -4.21 11.66 -17.95
C ASN A 21 -4.92 10.33 -17.86
N SER A 22 -6.24 10.38 -18.04
CA SER A 22 -7.13 9.26 -18.37
C SER A 22 -6.72 8.47 -19.63
N GLN A 23 -5.58 8.80 -20.23
CA GLN A 23 -4.90 8.13 -21.34
C GLN A 23 -3.56 7.53 -20.85
N LEU A 24 -3.58 6.86 -19.70
CA LEU A 24 -2.42 6.16 -19.10
C LEU A 24 -1.83 5.03 -19.98
N ALA A 25 -2.36 4.81 -21.17
CA ALA A 25 -1.89 3.82 -22.11
C ALA A 25 -1.64 4.39 -23.51
N GLY A 26 -0.52 5.08 -23.66
CA GLY A 26 0.22 4.92 -24.90
C GLY A 26 0.71 3.47 -24.99
N SER A 27 0.31 2.72 -26.01
CA SER A 27 0.69 1.31 -26.22
C SER A 27 2.19 1.04 -26.06
N ASP A 28 3.03 2.06 -26.29
CA ASP A 28 4.48 1.95 -26.28
C ASP A 28 5.09 1.83 -24.88
N VAL A 29 4.47 2.43 -23.86
CA VAL A 29 4.96 2.31 -22.48
C VAL A 29 4.60 0.95 -21.88
N LEU A 30 3.39 0.45 -22.17
CA LEU A 30 2.98 -0.91 -21.79
C LEU A 30 3.85 -1.97 -22.47
N LYS A 31 4.21 -1.77 -23.75
CA LYS A 31 5.19 -2.61 -24.45
C LYS A 31 6.58 -2.53 -23.81
N MET A 32 7.01 -1.36 -23.36
CA MET A 32 8.29 -1.21 -22.65
C MET A 32 8.29 -2.02 -21.34
N ILE A 33 7.21 -1.97 -20.55
CA ILE A 33 7.05 -2.80 -19.35
C ILE A 33 7.15 -4.28 -19.72
N ASP A 34 6.44 -4.72 -20.75
CA ASP A 34 6.45 -6.11 -21.21
C ASP A 34 7.86 -6.57 -21.58
N ILE A 35 8.56 -5.79 -22.40
CA ILE A 35 9.91 -6.10 -22.86
C ILE A 35 10.85 -6.19 -21.67
N LYS A 36 10.80 -5.21 -20.76
CA LYS A 36 11.66 -5.18 -19.59
C LYS A 36 11.36 -6.38 -18.67
N LEU A 37 10.10 -6.66 -18.33
CA LEU A 37 9.76 -7.84 -17.52
C LEU A 37 10.17 -9.16 -18.17
N LYS A 38 9.97 -9.34 -19.49
CA LYS A 38 10.44 -10.53 -20.22
C LYS A 38 11.96 -10.68 -20.16
N ASN A 39 12.69 -9.57 -20.28
CA ASN A 39 14.14 -9.59 -20.15
C ASN A 39 14.57 -9.97 -18.73
N LEU A 40 13.89 -9.48 -17.68
CA LEU A 40 14.18 -9.86 -16.30
C LEU A 40 13.95 -11.35 -16.06
N THR A 41 12.79 -11.87 -16.44
CA THR A 41 12.47 -13.29 -16.23
C THR A 41 13.42 -14.19 -17.03
N GLY A 42 13.82 -13.78 -18.25
CA GLY A 42 14.85 -14.44 -19.03
C GLY A 42 16.22 -14.44 -18.33
N GLN A 43 16.65 -13.30 -17.78
CA GLN A 43 17.92 -13.21 -17.03
C GLN A 43 17.92 -14.09 -15.77
N ILE A 44 16.79 -14.15 -15.05
CA ILE A 44 16.64 -15.03 -13.89
C ILE A 44 16.71 -16.49 -14.32
N HIS A 45 16.07 -16.85 -15.43
CA HIS A 45 16.17 -18.19 -16.01
C HIS A 45 17.62 -18.54 -16.36
N ASP A 46 18.31 -17.69 -17.10
CA ASP A 46 19.70 -17.92 -17.52
C ASP A 46 20.66 -18.03 -16.32
N SER A 47 20.42 -17.26 -15.26
CA SER A 47 21.33 -17.18 -14.10
C SER A 47 21.06 -18.25 -13.05
N LEU A 48 19.80 -18.63 -12.83
CA LEU A 48 19.37 -19.50 -11.74
C LEU A 48 18.71 -20.81 -12.20
N ASN A 49 18.54 -20.99 -13.51
CA ASN A 49 17.81 -22.11 -14.13
C ASN A 49 16.38 -22.25 -13.58
N LEU A 50 15.69 -21.10 -13.43
CA LEU A 50 14.32 -21.03 -12.93
C LEU A 50 13.37 -20.56 -14.04
N GLU A 51 12.28 -21.28 -14.27
CA GLU A 51 11.25 -20.86 -15.23
C GLU A 51 10.20 -19.94 -14.57
N ALA A 52 9.85 -18.85 -15.25
CA ALA A 52 8.78 -17.96 -14.81
C ALA A 52 7.41 -18.56 -15.17
N LYS A 53 6.39 -18.28 -14.36
CA LYS A 53 5.00 -18.63 -14.70
C LYS A 53 4.46 -17.55 -15.64
N GLU A 54 3.89 -17.94 -16.78
CA GLU A 54 3.52 -17.03 -17.88
C GLU A 54 2.46 -15.94 -17.56
N LYS A 55 1.94 -15.80 -16.33
CA LYS A 55 0.72 -15.00 -16.04
C LYS A 55 0.91 -13.67 -15.31
N GLU A 56 2.11 -13.08 -15.28
CA GLU A 56 2.41 -12.07 -14.24
C GLU A 56 2.67 -10.63 -14.74
N THR A 57 2.72 -10.39 -16.04
CA THR A 57 2.95 -9.03 -16.55
C THR A 57 1.70 -8.15 -16.50
N TYR A 58 0.52 -8.73 -16.72
CA TYR A 58 -0.75 -7.99 -16.69
C TYR A 58 -1.06 -7.44 -15.30
N THR A 59 -0.74 -8.18 -14.23
CA THR A 59 -0.96 -7.76 -12.85
C THR A 59 -0.07 -6.60 -12.42
N LEU A 60 1.17 -6.51 -12.94
CA LEU A 60 2.01 -5.32 -12.74
C LEU A 60 1.39 -4.08 -13.41
N LYS A 61 0.92 -4.23 -14.65
CA LYS A 61 0.32 -3.13 -15.41
C LYS A 61 -0.92 -2.58 -14.73
N LEU A 62 -1.82 -3.47 -14.29
CA LEU A 62 -3.01 -3.10 -13.54
C LEU A 62 -2.68 -2.34 -12.26
N PHE A 63 -1.70 -2.84 -11.49
CA PHE A 63 -1.28 -2.18 -10.26
C PHE A 63 -0.68 -0.80 -10.53
N ILE A 64 0.13 -0.66 -11.57
CA ILE A 64 0.70 0.63 -11.94
C ILE A 64 -0.40 1.61 -12.38
N ALA A 65 -1.37 1.16 -13.19
CA ALA A 65 -2.52 1.97 -13.58
C ALA A 65 -3.37 2.38 -12.37
N SER A 66 -3.52 1.51 -11.38
CA SER A 66 -4.28 1.81 -10.17
C SER A 66 -3.63 2.89 -9.30
N LEU A 67 -2.30 3.06 -9.33
CA LEU A 67 -1.62 4.19 -8.68
C LEU A 67 -2.04 5.54 -9.29
N GLY A 68 -2.07 5.64 -10.62
CA GLY A 68 -2.48 6.85 -11.33
C GLY A 68 -3.96 7.16 -11.11
N LEU A 69 -4.83 6.15 -11.26
CA LEU A 69 -6.27 6.30 -11.05
C LEU A 69 -6.63 6.62 -9.60
N THR A 70 -5.88 6.11 -8.62
CA THR A 70 -6.05 6.50 -7.21
C THR A 70 -5.89 8.01 -7.06
N ASN A 71 -4.83 8.60 -7.62
CA ASN A 71 -4.60 10.04 -7.55
C ASN A 71 -5.68 10.84 -8.27
N GLN A 72 -6.10 10.38 -9.44
CA GLN A 72 -7.21 11.00 -10.17
C GLN A 72 -8.48 11.05 -9.32
N ILE A 73 -8.85 9.95 -8.64
CA ILE A 73 -10.00 9.91 -7.74
C ILE A 73 -9.84 10.94 -6.61
N ILE A 74 -8.66 11.04 -5.98
CA ILE A 74 -8.41 12.03 -4.91
C ILE A 74 -8.61 13.47 -5.41
N GLU A 75 -8.11 13.80 -6.60
CA GLU A 75 -8.19 15.14 -7.18
C GLU A 75 -9.63 15.52 -7.57
N GLU A 76 -10.34 14.60 -8.23
CA GLU A 76 -11.71 14.83 -8.69
C GLU A 76 -12.71 14.96 -7.54
N GLU A 77 -12.53 14.19 -6.47
CA GLU A 77 -13.38 14.26 -5.27
C GLU A 77 -13.21 15.56 -4.48
N LYS A 78 -12.13 16.32 -4.74
CA LYS A 78 -11.87 17.63 -4.11
C LYS A 78 -12.02 17.56 -2.58
N PHE A 79 -11.39 16.54 -1.99
CA PHE A 79 -11.47 16.29 -0.54
C PHE A 79 -10.99 17.47 0.30
N ASP A 80 -10.03 18.25 -0.21
CA ASP A 80 -9.52 19.48 0.39
C ASP A 80 -10.62 20.52 0.69
N LYS A 81 -11.72 20.50 -0.05
CA LYS A 81 -12.89 21.38 0.14
C LYS A 81 -13.93 20.82 1.10
N GLN A 82 -13.78 19.58 1.55
CA GLN A 82 -14.72 18.90 2.44
C GLN A 82 -14.14 18.89 3.86
N LEU A 83 -14.67 19.70 4.78
CA LEU A 83 -14.10 19.92 6.13
C LEU A 83 -13.73 18.61 6.86
N LYS A 84 -14.59 17.59 6.79
CA LYS A 84 -14.39 16.30 7.45
C LYS A 84 -13.28 15.44 6.83
N TYR A 85 -12.97 15.67 5.56
CA TYR A 85 -12.13 14.80 4.72
C TYR A 85 -10.93 15.55 4.13
N ARG A 86 -10.70 16.81 4.53
CA ARG A 86 -9.66 17.70 3.99
C ARG A 86 -8.24 17.14 4.07
N ASP A 87 -8.00 16.26 5.03
CA ASP A 87 -6.68 15.69 5.33
C ASP A 87 -6.45 14.35 4.61
N ILE A 88 -7.43 13.85 3.84
CA ILE A 88 -7.27 12.66 3.00
C ILE A 88 -6.11 12.81 2.01
N PRO A 89 -5.98 13.90 1.22
CA PRO A 89 -4.84 14.04 0.32
C PRO A 89 -3.50 13.99 1.04
N ASN A 90 -3.42 14.47 2.30
CA ASN A 90 -2.19 14.43 3.09
C ASN A 90 -1.90 13.04 3.67
N SER A 91 -2.90 12.16 3.76
CA SER A 91 -2.75 10.79 4.27
C SER A 91 -2.51 9.77 3.15
N ILE A 92 -2.62 10.17 1.87
CA ILE A 92 -2.27 9.36 0.71
C ILE A 92 -0.81 9.61 0.38
N VAL A 93 0.06 8.60 0.57
CA VAL A 93 1.51 8.75 0.43
C VAL A 93 1.95 8.94 -1.01
N ILE A 94 1.11 8.55 -1.97
CA ILE A 94 1.32 8.81 -3.40
C ILE A 94 0.57 10.06 -3.89
N SER A 95 0.09 10.94 -3.02
CA SER A 95 -0.51 12.18 -3.50
C SER A 95 0.58 13.18 -3.92
N GLU A 96 0.21 14.16 -4.73
CA GLU A 96 1.12 15.27 -5.09
C GLU A 96 1.70 16.01 -3.87
N LYS A 97 1.01 15.94 -2.73
CA LYS A 97 1.44 16.61 -1.50
C LYS A 97 2.56 15.86 -0.76
N ASN A 98 2.82 14.59 -1.10
CA ASN A 98 3.66 13.69 -0.29
C ASN A 98 4.80 13.03 -1.08
N LYS A 99 5.84 13.79 -1.47
CA LYS A 99 7.06 13.26 -2.15
C LYS A 99 6.74 12.17 -3.19
N TYR A 100 5.79 12.51 -4.03
CA TYR A 100 5.05 11.61 -4.89
C TYR A 100 5.89 10.58 -5.66
N HIS A 101 7.03 11.00 -6.20
CA HIS A 101 7.94 10.11 -6.93
C HIS A 101 8.50 8.99 -6.07
N GLU A 102 9.19 9.39 -5.00
CA GLU A 102 9.90 8.50 -4.08
C GLU A 102 8.98 7.40 -3.53
N ASN A 103 7.79 7.78 -3.09
CA ASN A 103 6.84 6.84 -2.49
C ASN A 103 6.23 5.89 -3.52
N SER A 104 6.04 6.36 -4.75
CA SER A 104 5.50 5.51 -5.82
C SER A 104 6.49 4.44 -6.26
N PHE A 105 7.80 4.72 -6.20
CA PHE A 105 8.83 3.68 -6.41
C PHE A 105 8.71 2.53 -5.43
N ILE A 106 8.43 2.83 -4.15
CA ILE A 106 8.29 1.80 -3.11
C ILE A 106 7.11 0.87 -3.43
N LEU A 107 5.98 1.40 -3.89
CA LEU A 107 4.83 0.57 -4.29
C LEU A 107 5.10 -0.26 -5.54
N VAL A 108 5.77 0.33 -6.54
CA VAL A 108 6.17 -0.41 -7.76
C VAL A 108 7.17 -1.51 -7.42
N LEU A 109 8.15 -1.22 -6.55
CA LEU A 109 9.12 -2.19 -6.07
C LEU A 109 8.44 -3.31 -5.28
N PHE A 110 7.51 -2.97 -4.36
CA PHE A 110 6.67 -3.95 -3.68
C PHE A 110 6.01 -4.90 -4.69
N LYS A 111 5.35 -4.35 -5.72
CA LYS A 111 4.62 -5.17 -6.69
C LYS A 111 5.57 -6.05 -7.50
N LEU A 112 6.73 -5.54 -7.88
CA LEU A 112 7.76 -6.32 -8.57
C LEU A 112 8.25 -7.48 -7.69
N LEU A 113 8.53 -7.23 -6.42
CA LEU A 113 8.96 -8.27 -5.47
C LEU A 113 7.87 -9.32 -5.24
N GLU A 114 6.60 -8.91 -5.16
CA GLU A 114 5.46 -9.82 -5.07
C GLU A 114 5.39 -10.75 -6.29
N LEU A 115 5.57 -10.20 -7.49
CA LEU A 115 5.58 -10.98 -8.74
C LEU A 115 6.76 -11.94 -8.80
N LEU A 116 7.95 -11.49 -8.42
CA LEU A 116 9.12 -12.38 -8.37
C LEU A 116 8.90 -13.53 -7.39
N ARG A 117 8.37 -13.23 -6.19
CA ARG A 117 8.04 -14.27 -5.20
C ARG A 117 6.99 -15.26 -5.72
N ASN A 118 5.95 -14.79 -6.42
CA ASN A 118 4.88 -15.66 -6.90
C ASN A 118 5.32 -16.55 -8.08
N ASN A 119 6.06 -15.98 -9.03
CA ASN A 119 6.64 -16.72 -10.16
C ASN A 119 7.57 -17.83 -9.68
N TYR A 120 8.40 -17.53 -8.68
CA TYR A 120 9.47 -18.40 -8.22
C TYR A 120 9.23 -18.97 -6.82
N ALA A 121 7.97 -19.13 -6.43
CA ALA A 121 7.59 -19.66 -5.12
C ALA A 121 8.34 -20.97 -4.80
N GLY A 122 8.96 -21.04 -3.62
CA GLY A 122 9.85 -22.13 -3.20
C GLY A 122 11.32 -21.98 -3.60
N ASN A 123 11.70 -20.88 -4.27
CA ASN A 123 13.09 -20.54 -4.60
C ASN A 123 13.48 -19.13 -4.09
N GLU A 124 12.77 -18.62 -3.08
CA GLU A 124 12.95 -17.25 -2.56
C GLU A 124 14.38 -17.02 -2.04
N GLU A 125 14.98 -18.01 -1.39
CA GLU A 125 16.36 -17.93 -0.90
C GLU A 125 17.37 -17.77 -2.05
N LYS A 126 17.15 -18.45 -3.18
CA LYS A 126 18.04 -18.37 -4.36
C LYS A 126 17.98 -17.02 -5.04
N LEU A 127 16.84 -16.33 -4.95
CA LEU A 127 16.66 -15.00 -5.52
C LEU A 127 17.32 -13.89 -4.70
N GLU A 128 17.71 -14.17 -3.45
CA GLU A 128 18.28 -13.19 -2.51
C GLU A 128 17.47 -11.88 -2.49
N LEU A 129 16.12 -11.95 -2.49
CA LEU A 129 15.24 -10.78 -2.69
C LEU A 129 15.52 -9.63 -1.70
N ASP A 130 15.93 -9.95 -0.47
CA ASP A 130 16.35 -8.96 0.53
C ASP A 130 17.57 -8.15 0.07
N LYS A 131 18.59 -8.82 -0.47
CA LYS A 131 19.81 -8.18 -0.98
C LYS A 131 19.51 -7.37 -2.22
N VAL A 132 18.69 -7.89 -3.13
CA VAL A 132 18.22 -7.18 -4.32
C VAL A 132 17.46 -5.91 -3.92
N THR A 133 16.57 -6.01 -2.93
CA THR A 133 15.82 -4.86 -2.38
C THR A 133 16.77 -3.79 -1.85
N VAL A 134 17.74 -4.16 -1.01
CA VAL A 134 18.74 -3.24 -0.47
C VAL A 134 19.56 -2.58 -1.58
N GLN A 135 19.97 -3.33 -2.61
CA GLN A 135 20.71 -2.77 -3.74
C GLN A 135 19.87 -1.76 -4.55
N ILE A 136 18.59 -2.04 -4.78
CA ILE A 136 17.69 -1.12 -5.48
C ILE A 136 17.51 0.16 -4.66
N LEU A 137 17.20 0.04 -3.36
CA LEU A 137 17.00 1.19 -2.48
C LEU A 137 18.25 2.09 -2.40
N ASN A 138 19.45 1.48 -2.29
CA ASN A 138 20.71 2.22 -2.33
C ASN A 138 20.91 2.97 -3.66
N LYS A 139 20.57 2.34 -4.79
CA LYS A 139 20.66 2.98 -6.12
C LYS A 139 19.66 4.12 -6.29
N LEU A 140 18.51 4.07 -5.62
CA LEU A 140 17.55 5.19 -5.55
C LEU A 140 18.03 6.34 -4.63
N GLY A 141 19.28 6.31 -4.17
CA GLY A 141 19.87 7.35 -3.33
C GLY A 141 19.38 7.34 -1.88
N ARG A 142 18.72 6.27 -1.43
CA ARG A 142 18.33 6.13 -0.02
C ARG A 142 19.59 5.96 0.84
N GLY A 143 19.73 6.78 1.88
CA GLY A 143 20.76 6.57 2.91
C GLY A 143 20.45 5.32 3.75
N GLU A 144 21.42 4.85 4.53
CA GLU A 144 21.31 3.60 5.33
C GLU A 144 20.02 3.51 6.14
N ARG A 145 19.65 4.61 6.82
CA ARG A 145 18.42 4.69 7.61
C ARG A 145 17.15 4.59 6.75
N GLY A 146 17.15 5.19 5.56
CA GLY A 146 16.05 5.08 4.61
C GLY A 146 15.91 3.67 4.07
N VAL A 147 17.03 3.03 3.70
CA VAL A 147 17.07 1.63 3.27
C VAL A 147 16.51 0.70 4.34
N PHE A 148 16.89 0.92 5.60
CA PHE A 148 16.38 0.15 6.74
C PHE A 148 14.84 0.23 6.83
N TYR A 149 14.28 1.44 6.87
CA TYR A 149 12.82 1.61 6.99
C TYR A 149 12.07 1.11 5.76
N ASP A 150 12.52 1.47 4.56
CA ASP A 150 11.88 1.04 3.31
C ASP A 150 11.92 -0.49 3.16
N SER A 151 13.00 -1.16 3.58
CA SER A 151 13.09 -2.62 3.59
C SER A 151 12.08 -3.26 4.54
N HIS A 152 11.94 -2.73 5.77
CA HIS A 152 10.92 -3.22 6.70
C HIS A 152 9.50 -2.96 6.18
N LEU A 153 9.23 -1.80 5.60
CA LEU A 153 7.95 -1.49 4.98
C LEU A 153 7.60 -2.47 3.85
N LEU A 154 8.55 -2.77 2.96
CA LEU A 154 8.36 -3.77 1.90
C LEU A 154 8.06 -5.16 2.47
N LYS A 155 8.76 -5.57 3.54
CA LYS A 155 8.48 -6.84 4.23
C LYS A 155 7.10 -6.87 4.87
N ILE A 156 6.64 -5.75 5.44
CA ILE A 156 5.27 -5.59 5.96
C ILE A 156 4.26 -5.77 4.83
N MET A 157 4.46 -5.08 3.69
CA MET A 157 3.57 -5.17 2.53
C MET A 157 3.52 -6.56 1.88
N LEU A 158 4.64 -7.28 1.83
CA LEU A 158 4.71 -8.59 1.20
C LEU A 158 4.14 -9.74 2.07
N ASN A 159 4.17 -9.61 3.39
CA ASN A 159 3.96 -10.75 4.29
C ASN A 159 2.73 -10.64 5.19
N ILE A 160 2.06 -9.49 5.23
CA ILE A 160 0.98 -9.27 6.20
C ILE A 160 -0.34 -8.98 5.48
N SER A 161 -1.40 -9.70 5.88
CA SER A 161 -2.76 -9.34 5.49
C SER A 161 -3.14 -8.02 6.14
N PHE A 162 -3.51 -7.03 5.33
CA PHE A 162 -3.77 -5.71 5.86
C PHE A 162 -5.18 -5.58 6.44
N PRO A 163 -5.30 -5.06 7.69
CA PRO A 163 -6.59 -4.95 8.37
C PRO A 163 -7.66 -4.17 7.59
N LEU A 164 -7.25 -3.27 6.70
CA LEU A 164 -8.14 -2.39 5.95
C LEU A 164 -8.64 -2.99 4.62
N GLU A 165 -8.07 -4.12 4.17
CA GLU A 165 -8.38 -4.68 2.84
C GLU A 165 -9.73 -5.38 2.74
N GLU A 166 -10.27 -5.87 3.85
CA GLU A 166 -11.41 -6.79 3.89
C GLU A 166 -12.78 -6.10 4.04
N ILE A 167 -12.86 -4.79 3.79
CA ILE A 167 -14.12 -4.06 3.89
C ILE A 167 -14.97 -4.37 2.64
N SER A 168 -16.04 -5.14 2.80
CA SER A 168 -16.93 -5.51 1.70
C SER A 168 -17.91 -4.39 1.34
N ASP A 169 -18.45 -4.43 0.11
CA ASP A 169 -19.35 -3.40 -0.42
C ASP A 169 -20.67 -3.28 0.36
N SER A 170 -21.05 -4.36 1.05
CA SER A 170 -22.30 -4.47 1.81
C SER A 170 -22.23 -3.96 3.27
N GLU A 171 -21.04 -3.64 3.78
CA GLU A 171 -20.79 -3.43 5.22
C GLU A 171 -20.97 -1.98 5.70
N THR A 172 -21.57 -1.10 4.88
CA THR A 172 -21.67 0.34 5.20
C THR A 172 -22.91 0.77 6.00
N SER A 173 -23.72 -0.17 6.52
CA SER A 173 -24.84 0.11 7.43
C SER A 173 -24.37 0.36 8.89
N SER A 174 -25.13 1.11 9.69
CA SER A 174 -24.66 1.65 10.98
C SER A 174 -24.39 0.62 12.09
N GLU A 175 -25.15 -0.47 12.15
CA GLU A 175 -24.93 -1.56 13.12
C GLU A 175 -23.79 -2.50 12.70
N PHE A 176 -23.59 -2.68 11.39
CA PHE A 176 -22.47 -3.49 10.88
C PHE A 176 -21.11 -2.79 11.05
N LYS A 177 -21.10 -1.45 11.11
CA LYS A 177 -19.87 -0.66 11.29
C LYS A 177 -19.13 -0.93 12.60
N SER A 178 -19.82 -1.22 13.71
CA SER A 178 -19.14 -1.46 15.00
C SER A 178 -18.51 -2.86 15.07
N GLY A 179 -19.19 -3.88 14.55
CA GLY A 179 -18.66 -5.24 14.43
C GLY A 179 -17.40 -5.27 13.56
N LEU A 180 -17.48 -4.69 12.37
CA LEU A 180 -16.34 -4.55 11.46
C LEU A 180 -15.19 -3.76 12.08
N ARG A 181 -15.47 -2.63 12.76
CA ARG A 181 -14.42 -1.85 13.46
C ARG A 181 -13.68 -2.68 14.51
N ASN A 182 -14.40 -3.47 15.30
CA ASN A 182 -13.78 -4.34 16.30
C ASN A 182 -12.89 -5.41 15.65
N GLU A 183 -13.30 -5.96 14.51
CA GLU A 183 -12.49 -6.91 13.76
C GLU A 183 -11.21 -6.26 13.21
N ILE A 184 -11.33 -5.09 12.59
CA ILE A 184 -10.19 -4.32 12.08
C ILE A 184 -9.23 -3.98 13.23
N LYS A 185 -9.74 -3.56 14.41
CA LYS A 185 -8.91 -3.30 15.60
C LYS A 185 -8.12 -4.53 16.06
N LYS A 186 -8.76 -5.70 16.09
CA LYS A 186 -8.09 -6.97 16.42
C LYS A 186 -6.99 -7.31 15.41
N LYS A 187 -7.27 -7.17 14.11
CA LYS A 187 -6.26 -7.37 13.06
C LYS A 187 -5.10 -6.39 13.19
N PHE A 188 -5.36 -5.13 13.57
CA PHE A 188 -4.31 -4.17 13.90
C PHE A 188 -3.50 -4.56 15.14
N ALA A 189 -4.13 -5.10 16.18
CA ALA A 189 -3.42 -5.59 17.35
C ALA A 189 -2.47 -6.75 17.00
N THR A 190 -2.90 -7.66 16.13
CA THR A 190 -2.07 -8.73 15.57
C THR A 190 -0.97 -8.18 14.65
N LEU A 191 -1.26 -7.18 13.83
CA LEU A 191 -0.25 -6.51 12.99
C LEU A 191 0.90 -5.95 13.85
N LEU A 192 0.58 -5.33 14.99
CA LEU A 192 1.58 -4.81 15.92
C LEU A 192 2.43 -5.91 16.58
N GLU A 193 2.09 -7.19 16.47
CA GLU A 193 2.93 -8.29 16.97
C GLU A 193 4.04 -8.68 16.00
N ASN A 194 3.98 -8.20 14.77
CA ASN A 194 4.98 -8.48 13.77
C ASN A 194 6.30 -7.73 14.07
N GLU A 195 7.42 -8.45 13.99
CA GLU A 195 8.75 -7.88 14.26
C GLU A 195 9.11 -6.74 13.30
N HIS A 196 8.77 -6.85 12.01
CA HIS A 196 9.07 -5.80 11.04
C HIS A 196 8.23 -4.54 11.31
N VAL A 197 6.99 -4.71 11.80
CA VAL A 197 6.16 -3.57 12.24
C VAL A 197 6.80 -2.91 13.46
N ALA A 198 7.25 -3.68 14.44
CA ALA A 198 7.91 -3.15 15.63
C ALA A 198 9.20 -2.39 15.31
N GLU A 199 10.03 -2.93 14.41
CA GLU A 199 11.24 -2.26 13.90
C GLU A 199 10.90 -1.00 13.12
N TYR A 200 9.91 -1.07 12.22
CA TYR A 200 9.48 0.08 11.42
C TYR A 200 9.00 1.25 12.28
N ILE A 201 8.13 0.97 13.27
CA ILE A 201 7.63 2.01 14.19
C ILE A 201 8.61 2.33 15.33
N ASN A 202 9.82 1.75 15.31
CA ASN A 202 10.90 1.99 16.26
C ASN A 202 10.47 1.75 17.72
N VAL A 203 9.95 0.56 18.00
CA VAL A 203 9.58 0.14 19.36
C VAL A 203 10.82 0.05 20.24
N ASN A 204 10.81 0.74 21.37
CA ASN A 204 11.92 0.75 22.33
C ASN A 204 11.44 0.74 23.78
N LYS A 205 12.34 0.43 24.71
CA LYS A 205 12.06 0.37 26.15
C LYS A 205 12.78 1.47 26.90
N HIS A 206 12.04 2.25 27.67
CA HIS A 206 12.56 3.30 28.54
C HIS A 206 11.88 3.23 29.91
N ASN A 207 12.66 3.13 31.00
CA ASN A 207 12.16 3.00 32.37
C ASN A 207 11.08 1.91 32.56
N SER A 208 11.32 0.72 32.00
CA SER A 208 10.39 -0.43 32.02
C SER A 208 9.08 -0.24 31.25
N ILE A 209 8.88 0.89 30.57
CA ILE A 209 7.74 1.15 29.69
C ILE A 209 8.19 0.98 28.24
N VAL A 210 7.36 0.34 27.42
CA VAL A 210 7.61 0.12 25.99
C VAL A 210 6.88 1.21 25.19
N TYR A 211 7.64 1.98 24.41
CA TYR A 211 7.17 3.08 23.58
C TYR A 211 7.40 2.78 22.10
N TYR A 212 6.74 3.52 21.22
CA TYR A 212 7.00 3.53 19.78
C TYR A 212 7.09 4.97 19.27
N SER A 213 7.68 5.16 18.09
CA SER A 213 7.74 6.47 17.42
C SER A 213 6.36 6.86 16.90
N LYS A 214 5.86 8.01 17.36
CA LYS A 214 4.63 8.62 16.84
C LYS A 214 4.69 8.77 15.33
N GLU A 215 5.76 9.41 14.84
CA GLU A 215 5.92 9.77 13.42
C GLU A 215 5.91 8.52 12.54
N ASN A 216 6.69 7.50 12.90
CA ASN A 216 6.75 6.26 12.12
C ASN A 216 5.44 5.47 12.18
N PHE A 217 4.72 5.52 13.30
CA PHE A 217 3.42 4.87 13.41
C PHE A 217 2.37 5.57 12.53
N GLU A 218 2.31 6.91 12.55
CA GLU A 218 1.40 7.67 11.69
C GLU A 218 1.75 7.46 10.21
N GLU A 219 3.03 7.44 9.86
CA GLU A 219 3.49 7.11 8.51
C GLU A 219 3.10 5.69 8.09
N LEU A 220 3.26 4.69 8.96
CA LEU A 220 2.78 3.32 8.69
C LEU A 220 1.28 3.32 8.38
N LEU A 221 0.47 4.02 9.17
CA LEU A 221 -0.97 4.11 8.94
C LEU A 221 -1.31 4.72 7.57
N ASP A 222 -0.58 5.75 7.14
CA ASP A 222 -0.77 6.39 5.85
C ASP A 222 -0.37 5.46 4.67
N TRP A 223 0.69 4.66 4.85
CA TRP A 223 1.06 3.59 3.91
C TRP A 223 -0.03 2.52 3.80
N LEU A 224 -0.51 2.00 4.92
CA LEU A 224 -1.57 0.99 4.97
C LEU A 224 -2.86 1.51 4.33
N PHE A 225 -3.21 2.77 4.63
CA PHE A 225 -4.35 3.43 4.04
C PHE A 225 -4.21 3.52 2.52
N THR A 226 -3.11 4.09 2.03
CA THR A 226 -2.85 4.25 0.60
C THR A 226 -2.90 2.91 -0.13
N PHE A 227 -2.21 1.91 0.40
CA PHE A 227 -2.14 0.59 -0.20
C PHE A 227 -3.53 -0.06 -0.32
N SER A 228 -4.37 0.08 0.71
CA SER A 228 -5.74 -0.43 0.66
C SER A 228 -6.61 0.22 -0.42
N ILE A 229 -6.41 1.52 -0.71
CA ILE A 229 -7.13 2.21 -1.78
C ILE A 229 -6.63 1.74 -3.15
N VAL A 230 -5.30 1.68 -3.33
CA VAL A 230 -4.66 1.22 -4.57
C VAL A 230 -5.11 -0.20 -4.93
N LYS A 231 -5.26 -1.07 -3.92
CA LYS A 231 -5.80 -2.42 -4.10
C LYS A 231 -7.26 -2.43 -4.54
N ASP A 232 -8.12 -1.60 -3.97
CA ASP A 232 -9.52 -1.54 -4.39
C ASP A 232 -9.66 -1.02 -5.82
N VAL A 233 -8.86 0.00 -6.19
CA VAL A 233 -8.79 0.47 -7.58
C VAL A 233 -8.29 -0.65 -8.50
N CYS A 234 -7.27 -1.41 -8.08
CA CYS A 234 -6.77 -2.55 -8.85
C CYS A 234 -7.84 -3.64 -9.05
N ARG A 235 -8.59 -4.01 -7.99
CA ARG A 235 -9.69 -4.98 -8.06
C ARG A 235 -10.82 -4.51 -8.97
N ALA A 236 -11.17 -3.23 -8.90
CA ALA A 236 -12.16 -2.64 -9.79
C ALA A 236 -11.72 -2.70 -11.26
N LEU A 237 -10.41 -2.56 -11.55
CA LEU A 237 -9.89 -2.77 -12.90
C LEU A 237 -9.88 -4.25 -13.32
N GLU A 238 -9.58 -5.17 -12.42
CA GLU A 238 -9.59 -6.62 -12.70
C GLU A 238 -10.98 -7.14 -13.07
N GLY A 239 -12.02 -6.61 -12.41
CA GLY A 239 -13.42 -6.95 -12.69
C GLY A 239 -13.93 -6.41 -14.04
N GLN A 240 -13.23 -5.45 -14.62
CA GLN A 240 -13.54 -4.87 -15.93
C GLN A 240 -12.75 -5.62 -16.99
N GLN A 241 -13.42 -6.11 -18.05
CA GLN A 241 -12.73 -6.60 -19.24
C GLN A 241 -12.09 -5.40 -19.97
N ASN A 242 -10.98 -4.90 -19.45
CA ASN A 242 -10.23 -3.83 -20.07
C ASN A 242 -9.69 -4.35 -21.41
N ASN A 243 -10.01 -3.64 -22.48
CA ASN A 243 -9.60 -4.01 -23.83
C ASN A 243 -8.05 -4.02 -23.92
N ASP A 244 -7.49 -4.94 -24.71
CA ASP A 244 -6.04 -5.02 -25.02
C ASP A 244 -5.45 -3.72 -25.60
N ALA A 245 -6.32 -2.74 -25.93
CA ALA A 245 -5.96 -1.38 -26.32
C ALA A 245 -5.26 -0.57 -25.20
N GLY A 246 -5.37 -1.01 -23.94
CA GLY A 246 -4.65 -0.43 -22.81
C GLY A 246 -5.38 0.67 -22.04
N ASP A 247 -6.55 1.13 -22.49
CA ASP A 247 -7.28 2.17 -21.76
C ASP A 247 -7.84 1.64 -20.44
N PHE A 248 -7.27 2.09 -19.32
CA PHE A 248 -7.74 1.78 -17.97
C PHE A 248 -8.64 2.91 -17.46
N PHE A 249 -9.88 2.57 -17.08
CA PHE A 249 -10.80 3.50 -16.45
C PHE A 249 -11.59 2.81 -15.35
N ILE A 250 -12.25 3.57 -14.49
CA ILE A 250 -13.11 3.05 -13.42
C ILE A 250 -14.55 3.48 -13.73
N TYR A 251 -15.47 2.52 -13.81
CA TYR A 251 -16.89 2.83 -13.98
C TYR A 251 -17.41 3.70 -12.82
N PRO A 252 -18.37 4.60 -13.05
CA PRO A 252 -18.90 5.49 -12.01
C PRO A 252 -19.38 4.76 -10.75
N GLU A 253 -20.02 3.60 -10.89
CA GLU A 253 -20.54 2.82 -9.77
C GLU A 253 -19.42 2.27 -8.88
N GLU A 254 -18.36 1.72 -9.50
CA GLU A 254 -17.16 1.26 -8.80
C GLU A 254 -16.43 2.43 -8.11
N ARG A 255 -16.39 3.60 -8.76
CA ARG A 255 -15.81 4.81 -8.20
C ARG A 255 -16.54 5.24 -6.92
N GLU A 256 -17.86 5.21 -6.90
CA GLU A 256 -18.65 5.54 -5.70
C GLU A 256 -18.35 4.57 -4.54
N ILE A 257 -18.21 3.28 -4.83
CA ILE A 257 -17.85 2.25 -3.85
C ILE A 257 -16.45 2.55 -3.27
N ILE A 258 -15.46 2.79 -4.13
CA ILE A 258 -14.08 3.12 -3.73
C ILE A 258 -14.07 4.36 -2.83
N VAL A 259 -14.78 5.42 -3.21
CA VAL A 259 -14.86 6.67 -2.43
C VAL A 259 -15.52 6.44 -1.06
N SER A 260 -16.55 5.59 -0.98
CA SER A 260 -17.20 5.22 0.28
C SER A 260 -16.24 4.48 1.22
N LYS A 261 -15.53 3.46 0.70
CA LYS A 261 -14.51 2.71 1.44
C LYS A 261 -13.39 3.63 1.93
N LEU A 262 -12.93 4.53 1.06
CA LEU A 262 -11.91 5.52 1.36
C LEU A 262 -12.31 6.40 2.55
N LYS A 263 -13.52 7.00 2.52
CA LYS A 263 -14.03 7.83 3.62
C LYS A 263 -14.15 7.05 4.93
N PHE A 264 -14.57 5.79 4.87
CA PHE A 264 -14.65 4.93 6.05
C PHE A 264 -13.26 4.64 6.64
N ARG A 265 -12.32 4.18 5.81
CA ARG A 265 -10.95 3.85 6.22
C ARG A 265 -10.23 5.08 6.78
N PHE A 266 -10.38 6.24 6.15
CA PHE A 266 -9.82 7.48 6.66
C PHE A 266 -10.32 7.80 8.09
N GLY A 267 -11.64 7.69 8.31
CA GLY A 267 -12.20 7.89 9.65
C GLY A 267 -11.68 6.90 10.69
N PHE A 268 -11.30 5.69 10.28
CA PHE A 268 -10.70 4.68 11.16
C PHE A 268 -9.21 4.98 11.44
N ILE A 269 -8.45 5.42 10.44
CA ILE A 269 -7.06 5.85 10.61
C ILE A 269 -6.96 7.02 11.59
N GLU A 270 -7.81 8.03 11.45
CA GLU A 270 -7.85 9.17 12.37
C GLU A 270 -8.20 8.74 13.82
N GLU A 271 -9.05 7.73 13.96
CA GLU A 271 -9.33 7.11 15.26
C GLU A 271 -8.08 6.45 15.85
N LEU A 272 -7.31 5.68 15.05
CA LEU A 272 -6.07 5.06 15.50
C LEU A 272 -5.01 6.08 15.88
N LYS A 273 -4.85 7.16 15.09
CA LYS A 273 -3.95 8.28 15.41
C LYS A 273 -4.33 8.94 16.74
N SER A 274 -5.62 9.20 16.93
CA SER A 274 -6.16 9.75 18.19
C SER A 274 -5.95 8.81 19.38
N LEU A 275 -6.17 7.51 19.19
CA LEU A 275 -5.97 6.49 20.23
C LEU A 275 -4.50 6.39 20.63
N SER A 276 -3.60 6.41 19.65
CA SER A 276 -2.14 6.45 19.81
C SER A 276 -1.69 7.66 20.65
N ALA A 277 -2.22 8.84 20.36
CA ALA A 277 -1.97 10.03 21.17
C ALA A 277 -2.49 9.89 22.62
N ASN A 278 -3.72 9.38 22.78
CA ASN A 278 -4.36 9.19 24.09
C ASN A 278 -3.66 8.13 24.96
N CYS A 279 -2.95 7.17 24.36
CA CYS A 279 -2.15 6.21 25.10
C CYS A 279 -0.75 6.72 25.45
N GLY A 280 -0.38 7.95 25.03
CA GLY A 280 0.94 8.52 25.24
C GLY A 280 2.04 7.74 24.52
N TYR A 281 1.70 7.16 23.37
CA TYR A 281 2.60 6.34 22.55
C TYR A 281 3.19 5.12 23.29
N GLN A 282 2.48 4.62 24.30
CA GLN A 282 2.84 3.40 25.02
C GLN A 282 2.34 2.19 24.23
N PHE A 283 3.27 1.37 23.76
CA PHE A 283 3.00 0.26 22.85
C PHE A 283 2.03 -0.77 23.44
N ASN A 284 2.30 -1.24 24.66
CA ASN A 284 1.46 -2.22 25.34
C ASN A 284 0.07 -1.66 25.66
N LYS A 285 -0.02 -0.36 25.96
CA LYS A 285 -1.30 0.30 26.24
C LYS A 285 -2.13 0.39 24.97
N LEU A 286 -1.55 0.79 23.83
CA LEU A 286 -2.23 0.79 22.54
C LEU A 286 -2.79 -0.60 22.21
N LYS A 287 -1.95 -1.64 22.26
CA LYS A 287 -2.36 -3.03 22.00
C LYS A 287 -3.52 -3.45 22.91
N SER A 288 -3.45 -3.15 24.20
CA SER A 288 -4.50 -3.52 25.14
C SER A 288 -5.85 -2.88 24.81
N ILE A 289 -5.86 -1.63 24.34
CA ILE A 289 -7.10 -0.94 23.98
C ILE A 289 -7.66 -1.48 22.66
N LEU A 290 -6.81 -1.79 21.68
CA LEU A 290 -7.24 -2.40 20.41
C LEU A 290 -7.92 -3.77 20.59
N LEU A 291 -7.58 -4.49 21.66
CA LEU A 291 -8.20 -5.78 21.98
C LEU A 291 -9.49 -5.67 22.81
N GLN A 292 -9.80 -4.47 23.34
CA GLN A 292 -11.03 -4.27 24.10
C GLN A 292 -12.22 -4.14 23.14
N PRO A 293 -13.33 -4.86 23.38
CA PRO A 293 -14.54 -4.66 22.59
C PRO A 293 -15.08 -3.23 22.80
N GLU A 294 -15.56 -2.60 21.73
CA GLU A 294 -16.31 -1.35 21.86
C GLU A 294 -17.48 -1.54 22.82
N VAL A 295 -17.45 -0.85 23.96
CA VAL A 295 -18.61 -0.74 24.84
C VAL A 295 -19.64 0.07 24.06
N THR A 296 -20.61 -0.60 23.45
CA THR A 296 -21.79 0.05 22.93
C THR A 296 -22.44 0.77 24.10
N LYS A 297 -22.30 2.10 24.13
CA LYS A 297 -23.11 2.94 25.00
C LYS A 297 -24.55 2.68 24.57
N GLY A 298 -25.22 1.77 25.27
CA GLY A 298 -26.66 1.60 25.17
C GLY A 298 -27.26 2.98 25.28
N LYS A 299 -28.06 3.38 24.29
CA LYS A 299 -28.92 4.54 24.42
C LYS A 299 -29.67 4.34 25.73
N SER A 300 -29.32 5.12 26.75
CA SER A 300 -30.18 5.25 27.91
C SER A 300 -31.43 5.91 27.38
N GLU A 301 -32.50 5.13 27.23
CA GLU A 301 -33.83 5.67 27.06
C GLU A 301 -34.07 6.60 28.25
N LYS A 302 -34.14 7.90 27.95
CA LYS A 302 -34.73 8.93 28.78
C LYS A 302 -35.68 9.72 27.90
#